data_AF-A0A7L5A7B6-F1
#
_entry.id   AF-A0A7L5A7B6-F1
#
_cell.length_a   1.000
_cell.length_b   1.000
_cell.length_c   1.000
_cell.angle_alpha   90.00
_cell.angle_beta   90.00
_cell.angle_gamma   90.00
#
_symmetry.space_group_name_H-M   'P 1'
#
loop_
_entity.id
_entity.type
_entity.pdbx_description
1 polymer ?
#
loop_
_entity_poly.entity_id
_entity_poly.type
_entity_poly.pdbx_seq_one_letter_code
_entity_poly.pdbx_strand_id
1 'polypeptide(L)'
;MRHGAVASLAGGSPEDNRWREPAKNFYGWLAKNEEHFRNRKSMSEIAVLYPQSTIAFYRSEGASERKLNGSNIDPEDHLQGLYYSLLEGRFIFDFVHQENLSAATLKPYRALLIPNAAYLRDSECEAIRQYVASGGSILATFETSRYNEWGDPRSDFALQDLFGVNCSGDFDSHPIGPALNSYMHIRQEHPVLNGFAGTTLLPGPEFRVPVALRKNESLQLSVVPQYPSALPELAYPRERETNEPAAVFRQVGASRVVYFPGDVDRTAWRSGNPDFTHLIGNAVRWLLAGKEASVSVEGKGMTEIFAWRTEPGIAIHILNYTNPNMTRSLVRELYPIGPLHVKVDIPEGQKIASVRALRFGQSLVFKRAGSQIQFDIPTIEDYEVIALT
;
A
#
# COMPACT_ATOMS: atom_id res chain seq x y z
N MET A 1 14.56 20.47 -5.09
CA MET A 1 15.79 21.03 -5.70
C MET A 1 16.66 19.89 -6.22
N ARG A 2 17.11 19.97 -7.48
CA ARG A 2 18.03 19.08 -8.24
C ARG A 2 17.56 17.64 -8.58
N HIS A 3 16.82 17.51 -9.69
CA HIS A 3 16.95 16.36 -10.59
C HIS A 3 17.66 16.86 -11.86
N GLY A 4 18.97 17.07 -11.75
CA GLY A 4 19.84 17.40 -12.88
C GLY A 4 20.67 16.16 -13.22
N ALA A 5 20.53 15.68 -14.45
CA ALA A 5 21.22 14.55 -15.07
C ALA A 5 20.72 13.13 -14.69
N VAL A 6 19.57 12.75 -15.23
CA VAL A 6 19.35 11.36 -15.68
C VAL A 6 19.18 11.42 -17.18
N ALA A 7 20.23 11.06 -17.92
CA ALA A 7 20.13 10.96 -19.37
C ALA A 7 19.18 9.79 -19.69
N SER A 8 18.14 10.07 -20.49
CA SER A 8 17.32 9.01 -21.07
C SER A 8 18.19 8.18 -22.02
N LEU A 9 18.63 7.01 -21.58
CA LEU A 9 19.41 6.07 -22.39
C LEU A 9 18.53 5.36 -23.43
N ALA A 10 17.22 5.26 -23.18
CA ALA A 10 16.24 4.76 -24.13
C ALA A 10 15.80 5.91 -25.07
N GLY A 11 16.61 6.17 -26.09
CA GLY A 11 16.21 6.98 -27.26
C GLY A 11 16.90 8.33 -27.44
N GLY A 12 17.85 8.73 -26.59
CA GLY A 12 18.40 10.10 -26.60
C GLY A 12 19.80 10.31 -27.20
N SER A 13 20.67 9.30 -27.24
CA SER A 13 22.08 9.48 -27.65
C SER A 13 22.62 8.23 -28.35
N PRO A 14 22.94 8.27 -29.66
CA PRO A 14 23.49 7.11 -30.39
C PRO A 14 24.89 6.66 -29.93
N GLU A 15 25.55 7.43 -29.06
CA GLU A 15 26.91 7.20 -28.57
C GLU A 15 26.97 6.27 -27.34
N ASP A 16 25.95 6.26 -26.47
CA ASP A 16 25.94 5.38 -25.29
C ASP A 16 25.30 4.03 -25.60
N ASN A 17 26.15 3.01 -25.69
CA ASN A 17 25.76 1.65 -26.05
C ASN A 17 25.68 0.69 -24.86
N ARG A 18 25.93 1.16 -23.63
CA ARG A 18 26.01 0.30 -22.44
C ARG A 18 24.70 -0.44 -22.13
N TRP A 19 23.57 0.11 -22.56
CA TRP A 19 22.23 -0.48 -22.39
C TRP A 19 21.91 -1.57 -23.42
N ARG A 20 22.58 -1.59 -24.58
CA ARG A 20 22.18 -2.44 -25.72
C ARG A 20 22.33 -3.93 -25.44
N GLU A 21 23.47 -4.34 -24.88
CA GLU A 21 23.74 -5.75 -24.60
C GLU A 21 22.84 -6.29 -23.46
N PRO A 22 22.67 -5.59 -22.32
CA PRO A 22 21.66 -5.97 -21.32
C PRO A 22 20.24 -6.08 -21.89
N ALA A 23 19.81 -5.11 -22.71
CA ALA A 23 18.50 -5.13 -23.34
C ALA A 23 18.35 -6.33 -24.29
N LYS A 24 19.33 -6.58 -25.17
CA LYS A 24 19.34 -7.73 -26.08
C LYS A 24 19.23 -9.05 -25.31
N ASN A 25 19.99 -9.20 -24.22
CA ASN A 25 19.96 -10.40 -23.38
C ASN A 25 18.62 -10.57 -22.66
N PHE A 26 18.05 -9.48 -22.13
CA PHE A 26 16.74 -9.50 -21.49
C PHE A 26 15.61 -9.84 -22.46
N TYR A 27 15.52 -9.15 -23.61
CA TYR A 27 14.48 -9.41 -24.61
C TYR A 27 14.64 -10.77 -25.28
N GLY A 28 15.87 -11.24 -25.50
CA GLY A 28 16.14 -12.59 -25.99
C GLY A 28 15.68 -13.68 -25.00
N TRP A 29 15.84 -13.43 -23.69
CA TRP A 29 15.29 -14.30 -22.65
C TRP A 29 13.75 -14.22 -22.58
N LEU A 30 13.17 -13.02 -22.69
CA LEU A 30 11.71 -12.82 -22.70
C LEU A 30 11.06 -13.59 -23.85
N ALA A 31 11.60 -13.46 -25.07
CA ALA A 31 11.10 -14.15 -26.26
C ALA A 31 11.13 -15.68 -26.13
N LYS A 32 12.17 -16.23 -25.48
CA LYS A 32 12.27 -17.68 -25.21
C LYS A 32 11.22 -18.21 -24.23
N ASN A 33 10.63 -17.33 -23.43
CA ASN A 33 9.69 -17.68 -22.36
C ASN A 33 8.31 -17.04 -22.56
N GLU A 34 8.01 -16.52 -23.75
CA GLU A 34 6.87 -15.65 -24.06
C GLU A 34 5.51 -16.17 -23.52
N GLU A 35 5.29 -17.48 -23.60
CA GLU A 35 4.05 -18.12 -23.13
C GLU A 35 3.75 -17.84 -21.65
N HIS A 36 4.79 -17.73 -20.81
CA HIS A 36 4.66 -17.42 -19.38
C HIS A 36 4.39 -15.94 -19.09
N PHE A 37 4.42 -15.06 -20.10
CA PHE A 37 4.12 -13.64 -19.97
C PHE A 37 2.75 -13.27 -20.57
N ARG A 38 2.04 -14.25 -21.16
CA ARG A 38 0.68 -14.08 -21.67
C ARG A 38 -0.33 -14.21 -20.54
N ASN A 39 -0.45 -13.12 -19.79
CA ASN A 39 -1.31 -13.03 -18.62
C ASN A 39 -2.80 -13.16 -18.98
N ARG A 40 -3.51 -14.01 -18.23
CA ARG A 40 -4.96 -14.23 -18.32
C ARG A 40 -5.72 -13.56 -17.18
N LYS A 41 -5.18 -13.63 -15.96
CA LYS A 41 -5.83 -13.08 -14.76
C LYS A 41 -4.81 -12.87 -13.64
N SER A 42 -4.87 -11.72 -12.96
CA SER A 42 -4.10 -11.51 -11.72
C SER A 42 -4.59 -12.47 -10.63
N MET A 43 -3.65 -12.95 -9.81
CA MET A 43 -3.94 -13.73 -8.62
C MET A 43 -3.94 -12.85 -7.35
N SER A 44 -3.85 -11.53 -7.50
CA SER A 44 -3.95 -10.62 -6.37
C SER A 44 -5.36 -10.64 -5.76
N GLU A 45 -5.40 -10.53 -4.43
CA GLU A 45 -6.61 -10.37 -3.64
C GLU A 45 -6.75 -8.95 -3.07
N ILE A 46 -5.79 -8.05 -3.36
CA ILE A 46 -5.73 -6.69 -2.85
C ILE A 46 -5.69 -5.73 -4.04
N ALA A 47 -6.53 -4.70 -4.01
CA ALA A 47 -6.44 -3.57 -4.94
C ALA A 47 -5.97 -2.32 -4.20
N VAL A 48 -5.10 -1.54 -4.84
CA VAL A 48 -4.78 -0.17 -4.45
C VAL A 48 -5.47 0.77 -5.42
N LEU A 49 -6.27 1.71 -4.91
CA LEU A 49 -6.82 2.77 -5.74
C LEU A 49 -5.66 3.71 -6.15
N TYR A 50 -5.52 3.97 -7.44
CA TYR A 50 -4.67 5.06 -7.95
C TYR A 50 -5.52 6.33 -8.04
N PRO A 51 -5.40 7.29 -7.09
CA PRO A 51 -6.29 8.43 -6.98
C PRO A 51 -5.85 9.58 -7.90
N GLN A 52 -6.03 9.41 -9.22
CA GLN A 52 -5.52 10.33 -10.23
C GLN A 52 -5.91 11.79 -9.97
N SER A 53 -7.17 12.07 -9.60
CA SER A 53 -7.63 13.44 -9.36
C SER A 53 -6.90 14.09 -8.17
N THR A 54 -6.63 13.31 -7.12
CA THR A 54 -5.84 13.80 -5.98
C THR A 54 -4.40 14.07 -6.40
N ILE A 55 -3.76 13.12 -7.09
CA ILE A 55 -2.38 13.26 -7.56
C ILE A 55 -2.24 14.47 -8.50
N ALA A 56 -3.24 14.75 -9.33
CA ALA A 56 -3.21 15.85 -10.29
C ALA A 56 -3.51 17.22 -9.65
N PHE A 57 -4.47 17.31 -8.74
CA PHE A 57 -5.06 18.60 -8.36
C PHE A 57 -4.96 18.97 -6.89
N TYR A 58 -4.69 18.02 -5.99
CA TYR A 58 -4.70 18.26 -4.54
C TYR A 58 -3.73 19.37 -4.14
N ARG A 59 -4.29 20.43 -3.53
CA ARG A 59 -3.57 21.64 -3.09
C ARG A 59 -2.67 22.25 -4.17
N SER A 60 -3.05 22.10 -5.44
CA SER A 60 -2.31 22.70 -6.54
C SER A 60 -2.48 24.22 -6.58
N GLU A 61 -3.70 24.73 -6.37
CA GLU A 61 -4.02 26.17 -6.45
C GLU A 61 -3.48 26.84 -7.75
N GLY A 62 -3.36 26.06 -8.83
CA GLY A 62 -2.76 26.51 -10.10
C GLY A 62 -1.23 26.64 -10.11
N ALA A 63 -0.55 26.24 -9.04
CA ALA A 63 0.90 26.23 -8.88
C ALA A 63 1.49 24.81 -8.95
N SER A 64 2.79 24.73 -9.28
CA SER A 64 3.55 23.48 -9.24
C SER A 64 3.97 23.09 -7.82
N GLU A 65 4.22 24.07 -6.95
CA GLU A 65 4.49 23.85 -5.53
C GLU A 65 3.17 23.71 -4.78
N ARG A 66 2.96 22.57 -4.13
CA ARG A 66 1.75 22.25 -3.37
C ARG A 66 2.03 22.41 -1.89
N LYS A 67 1.14 23.11 -1.18
CA LYS A 67 1.31 23.40 0.25
C LYS A 67 0.10 22.97 1.07
N LEU A 68 0.39 22.47 2.26
CA LEU A 68 -0.59 22.23 3.31
C LEU A 68 -0.07 22.87 4.59
N ASN A 69 -0.79 23.87 5.11
CA ASN A 69 -0.40 24.69 6.26
C ASN A 69 1.03 25.26 6.14
N GLY A 70 1.40 25.71 4.94
CA GLY A 70 2.73 26.27 4.66
C GLY A 70 3.84 25.24 4.40
N SER A 71 3.60 23.95 4.64
CA SER A 71 4.56 22.87 4.34
C SER A 71 4.40 22.36 2.93
N ASN A 72 5.53 22.11 2.26
CA ASN A 72 5.52 21.49 0.95
C ASN A 72 5.11 20.02 1.03
N ILE A 73 4.12 19.67 0.22
CA ILE A 73 3.59 18.31 0.12
C ILE A 73 3.73 17.79 -1.30
N ASP A 74 3.94 16.49 -1.43
CA ASP A 74 3.76 15.78 -2.68
C ASP A 74 2.60 14.79 -2.50
N PRO A 75 1.47 14.96 -3.21
CA PRO A 75 0.35 14.04 -3.17
C PRO A 75 0.72 12.60 -3.54
N GLU A 76 1.79 12.39 -4.31
CA GLU A 76 2.28 11.03 -4.61
C GLU A 76 2.87 10.34 -3.36
N ASP A 77 3.34 11.08 -2.36
CA ASP A 77 3.93 10.53 -1.13
C ASP A 77 2.98 9.54 -0.41
N HIS A 78 1.66 9.79 -0.46
CA HIS A 78 0.66 8.89 0.11
C HIS A 78 0.69 7.52 -0.57
N LEU A 79 0.70 7.53 -1.90
CA LEU A 79 0.74 6.30 -2.68
C LEU A 79 2.09 5.59 -2.50
N GLN A 80 3.20 6.33 -2.47
CA GLN A 80 4.53 5.77 -2.24
C GLN A 80 4.65 5.10 -0.87
N GLY A 81 4.11 5.72 0.18
CA GLY A 81 4.13 5.17 1.52
C GLY A 81 3.29 3.91 1.69
N LEU A 82 2.09 3.88 1.09
CA LEU A 82 1.27 2.69 1.04
C LEU A 82 1.96 1.57 0.25
N TYR A 83 2.48 1.88 -0.95
CA TYR A 83 3.21 0.94 -1.79
C TYR A 83 4.42 0.34 -1.05
N TYR A 84 5.24 1.19 -0.41
CA TYR A 84 6.38 0.75 0.40
C TYR A 84 5.95 -0.17 1.56
N SER A 85 4.87 0.17 2.26
CA SER A 85 4.31 -0.67 3.33
C SER A 85 3.85 -2.04 2.81
N LEU A 86 3.30 -2.09 1.59
CA LEU A 86 2.86 -3.33 0.97
C LEU A 86 4.04 -4.23 0.57
N LEU A 87 5.13 -3.64 0.09
CA LEU A 87 6.37 -4.35 -0.18
C LEU A 87 6.99 -4.93 1.09
N GLU A 88 7.10 -4.14 2.17
CA GLU A 88 7.59 -4.64 3.46
C GLU A 88 6.71 -5.77 4.01
N GLY A 89 5.39 -5.66 3.83
CA GLY A 89 4.43 -6.69 4.21
C GLY A 89 4.38 -7.91 3.28
N ARG A 90 5.09 -7.86 2.14
CA ARG A 90 5.12 -8.88 1.06
C ARG A 90 3.72 -9.20 0.52
N PHE A 91 2.88 -8.18 0.39
CA PHE A 91 1.57 -8.30 -0.19
C PHE A 91 1.63 -8.25 -1.71
N ILE A 92 0.81 -9.06 -2.37
CA ILE A 92 0.60 -9.00 -3.82
C ILE A 92 -0.66 -8.16 -4.06
N PHE A 93 -0.53 -7.07 -4.79
CA PHE A 93 -1.61 -6.11 -5.03
C PHE A 93 -1.66 -5.69 -6.50
N ASP A 94 -2.87 -5.39 -6.97
CA ASP A 94 -3.09 -4.73 -8.25
C ASP A 94 -3.38 -3.24 -8.04
N PHE A 95 -3.21 -2.45 -9.09
CA PHE A 95 -3.72 -1.09 -9.15
C PHE A 95 -5.08 -1.04 -9.84
N VAL A 96 -6.04 -0.37 -9.20
CA VAL A 96 -7.31 0.03 -9.82
C VAL A 96 -7.24 1.53 -10.04
N HIS A 97 -7.33 1.95 -11.29
CA HIS A 97 -7.36 3.37 -11.63
C HIS A 97 -8.69 4.00 -11.24
N GLN A 98 -8.69 5.23 -10.72
CA GLN A 98 -9.89 5.94 -10.25
C GLN A 98 -11.03 5.94 -11.28
N GLU A 99 -10.74 6.23 -12.56
CA GLU A 99 -11.76 6.21 -13.63
C GLU A 99 -12.40 4.83 -13.90
N ASN A 100 -11.77 3.74 -13.44
CA ASN A 100 -12.29 2.38 -13.59
C ASN A 100 -12.96 1.85 -12.31
N LEU A 101 -13.16 2.73 -11.31
CA LEU A 101 -13.71 2.35 -10.01
C LEU A 101 -15.19 1.98 -10.13
N SER A 102 -15.48 0.69 -10.01
CA SER A 102 -16.84 0.16 -9.98
C SER A 102 -16.91 -1.08 -9.09
N ALA A 103 -18.09 -1.41 -8.56
CA ALA A 103 -18.29 -2.64 -7.80
C ALA A 103 -17.91 -3.91 -8.61
N ALA A 104 -18.10 -3.89 -9.92
CA ALA A 104 -17.72 -4.99 -10.81
C ALA A 104 -16.19 -5.14 -10.93
N THR A 105 -15.48 -4.02 -11.09
CA THR A 105 -14.00 -3.99 -11.11
C THR A 105 -13.42 -4.46 -9.78
N LEU A 106 -14.07 -4.12 -8.66
CA LEU A 106 -13.59 -4.44 -7.31
C LEU A 106 -13.93 -5.87 -6.87
N LYS A 107 -14.92 -6.52 -7.49
CA LYS A 107 -15.40 -7.87 -7.15
C LYS A 107 -14.31 -8.94 -6.97
N PRO A 108 -13.22 -8.98 -7.76
CA PRO A 108 -12.16 -9.98 -7.58
C PRO A 108 -11.35 -9.80 -6.30
N TYR A 109 -11.33 -8.58 -5.73
CA TYR A 109 -10.48 -8.22 -4.61
C TYR A 109 -11.21 -8.31 -3.28
N ARG A 110 -10.49 -8.75 -2.26
CA ARG A 110 -10.97 -8.87 -0.89
C ARG A 110 -10.77 -7.59 -0.09
N ALA A 111 -9.75 -6.82 -0.45
CA ALA A 111 -9.48 -5.52 0.14
C ALA A 111 -9.20 -4.46 -0.94
N LEU A 112 -9.74 -3.26 -0.75
CA LEU A 112 -9.37 -2.05 -1.48
C LEU A 112 -8.66 -1.07 -0.54
N LEU A 113 -7.47 -0.65 -0.91
CA LEU A 113 -6.64 0.29 -0.15
C LEU A 113 -6.67 1.65 -0.85
N ILE A 114 -7.03 2.70 -0.11
CA ILE A 114 -7.36 4.02 -0.64
C ILE A 114 -6.41 5.05 0.00
N PRO A 115 -5.21 5.27 -0.58
CA PRO A 115 -4.27 6.25 -0.06
C PRO A 115 -4.75 7.65 -0.42
N ASN A 116 -5.28 8.38 0.55
CA ASN A 116 -5.75 9.77 0.45
C ASN A 116 -6.47 10.10 -0.88
N ALA A 117 -7.54 9.38 -1.23
CA ALA A 117 -8.36 9.75 -2.39
C ALA A 117 -9.27 10.93 -2.03
N ALA A 118 -8.68 12.12 -1.89
CA ALA A 118 -9.35 13.31 -1.35
C ALA A 118 -10.52 13.76 -2.23
N TYR A 119 -10.40 13.61 -3.55
CA TYR A 119 -11.39 13.96 -4.56
C TYR A 119 -12.11 12.70 -5.04
N LEU A 120 -13.38 12.56 -4.67
CA LEU A 120 -14.23 11.47 -5.17
C LEU A 120 -15.59 12.00 -5.62
N ARG A 121 -16.03 11.52 -6.78
CA ARG A 121 -17.39 11.67 -7.31
C ARG A 121 -18.38 10.96 -6.39
N ASP A 122 -19.64 11.39 -6.42
CA ASP A 122 -20.70 10.68 -5.70
C ASP A 122 -20.87 9.24 -6.19
N SER A 123 -20.73 9.01 -7.50
CA SER A 123 -20.78 7.67 -8.10
C SER A 123 -19.63 6.76 -7.63
N GLU A 124 -18.44 7.30 -7.42
CA GLU A 124 -17.28 6.58 -6.90
C GLU A 124 -17.46 6.20 -5.44
N CYS A 125 -17.94 7.15 -4.63
CA CYS A 125 -18.30 6.88 -3.23
C CYS A 125 -19.36 5.78 -3.15
N GLU A 126 -20.36 5.81 -4.02
CA GLU A 126 -21.41 4.79 -4.08
C GLU A 126 -20.88 3.42 -4.53
N ALA A 127 -19.97 3.37 -5.50
CA ALA A 127 -19.30 2.13 -5.89
C ALA A 127 -18.53 1.50 -4.72
N ILE A 128 -17.86 2.31 -3.89
CA ILE A 128 -17.16 1.85 -2.69
C ILE A 128 -18.17 1.31 -1.65
N ARG A 129 -19.30 1.99 -1.42
CA ARG A 129 -20.35 1.48 -0.52
C ARG A 129 -20.90 0.15 -0.99
N GLN A 130 -21.21 0.01 -2.28
CA GLN A 130 -21.69 -1.24 -2.87
C GLN A 130 -20.66 -2.37 -2.73
N TYR A 131 -19.39 -2.08 -2.96
CA TYR A 131 -18.30 -3.03 -2.74
C TYR A 131 -18.26 -3.50 -1.28
N VAL A 132 -18.31 -2.58 -0.31
CA VAL A 132 -18.34 -2.94 1.12
C VAL A 132 -19.59 -3.73 1.48
N ALA A 133 -20.77 -3.34 0.99
CA ALA A 133 -22.01 -4.07 1.21
C ALA A 133 -21.96 -5.50 0.65
N SER A 134 -21.19 -5.74 -0.42
CA SER A 134 -20.99 -7.05 -1.03
C SER A 134 -19.96 -7.96 -0.32
N GLY A 135 -19.36 -7.50 0.79
CA GLY A 135 -18.34 -8.25 1.54
C GLY A 135 -16.90 -7.78 1.31
N GLY A 136 -16.70 -6.73 0.51
CA GLY A 136 -15.40 -6.12 0.28
C GLY A 136 -14.91 -5.34 1.51
N SER A 137 -13.61 -5.38 1.80
CA SER A 137 -13.02 -4.66 2.92
C SER A 137 -12.23 -3.45 2.43
N ILE A 138 -12.15 -2.37 3.22
CA ILE A 138 -11.42 -1.16 2.80
C ILE A 138 -10.46 -0.64 3.87
N LEU A 139 -9.34 -0.08 3.40
CA LEU A 139 -8.48 0.82 4.17
C LEU A 139 -8.54 2.18 3.50
N ALA A 140 -8.82 3.25 4.24
CA ALA A 140 -8.73 4.61 3.73
C ALA A 140 -7.90 5.48 4.68
N THR A 141 -7.18 6.45 4.11
CA THR A 141 -6.34 7.38 4.87
C THR A 141 -6.74 8.83 4.64
N PHE A 142 -6.43 9.64 5.65
CA PHE A 142 -6.44 11.10 5.62
C PHE A 142 -7.73 11.71 5.08
N GLU A 143 -7.66 12.57 4.07
CA GLU A 143 -8.79 13.33 3.53
C GLU A 143 -9.65 12.54 2.52
N THR A 144 -9.51 11.21 2.45
CA THR A 144 -10.28 10.39 1.51
C THR A 144 -11.78 10.73 1.55
N SER A 145 -12.35 11.09 0.39
CA SER A 145 -13.75 11.51 0.18
C SER A 145 -14.16 12.87 0.78
N ARG A 146 -13.20 13.73 1.14
CA ARG A 146 -13.46 15.06 1.73
C ARG A 146 -13.96 16.10 0.72
N TYR A 147 -13.65 15.92 -0.56
CA TYR A 147 -13.96 16.84 -1.66
C TYR A 147 -14.77 16.13 -2.75
N ASN A 148 -15.57 16.90 -3.50
CA ASN A 148 -16.17 16.41 -4.74
C ASN A 148 -15.14 16.37 -5.89
N GLU A 149 -15.58 16.03 -7.10
CA GLU A 149 -14.71 15.95 -8.28
C GLU A 149 -14.13 17.29 -8.75
N TRP A 150 -14.74 18.40 -8.34
CA TRP A 150 -14.29 19.76 -8.66
C TRP A 150 -13.36 20.34 -7.59
N GLY A 151 -13.20 19.65 -6.46
CA GLY A 151 -12.41 20.11 -5.32
C GLY A 151 -13.18 20.96 -4.33
N ASP A 152 -14.50 21.05 -4.45
CA ASP A 152 -15.31 21.74 -3.47
C ASP A 152 -15.34 20.92 -2.16
N PRO A 153 -15.11 21.55 -1.01
CA PRO A 153 -15.21 20.87 0.27
C PRO A 153 -16.65 20.42 0.53
N ARG A 154 -16.81 19.18 0.96
CA ARG A 154 -18.09 18.66 1.45
C ARG A 154 -18.34 19.12 2.90
N SER A 155 -19.57 19.03 3.39
CA SER A 155 -19.86 19.31 4.81
C SER A 155 -19.25 18.28 5.77
N ASP A 156 -19.04 17.06 5.26
CA ASP A 156 -18.43 15.92 5.95
C ASP A 156 -17.84 14.98 4.88
N PHE A 157 -17.18 13.89 5.29
CA PHE A 157 -16.74 12.86 4.34
C PHE A 157 -17.94 12.24 3.62
N ALA A 158 -17.83 12.06 2.30
CA ALA A 158 -18.87 11.32 1.59
C ALA A 158 -18.98 9.88 2.11
N LEU A 159 -17.88 9.27 2.56
CA LEU A 159 -17.83 7.90 3.11
C LEU A 159 -17.86 7.84 4.64
N GLN A 160 -18.34 8.91 5.30
CA GLN A 160 -18.44 8.98 6.77
C GLN A 160 -19.16 7.79 7.41
N ASP A 161 -20.14 7.19 6.72
CA ASP A 161 -20.91 6.06 7.20
C ASP A 161 -20.07 4.78 7.26
N LEU A 162 -19.16 4.60 6.29
CA LEU A 162 -18.20 3.50 6.28
C LEU A 162 -17.11 3.71 7.31
N PHE A 163 -16.55 4.92 7.41
CA PHE A 163 -15.49 5.25 8.37
C PHE A 163 -15.99 5.32 9.81
N GLY A 164 -17.31 5.53 9.96
CA GLY A 164 -18.03 5.91 11.16
C GLY A 164 -17.36 6.95 12.04
N VAL A 165 -16.89 7.99 11.37
CA VAL A 165 -16.55 9.27 11.97
C VAL A 165 -17.29 10.37 11.25
N ASN A 166 -17.33 11.54 11.87
CA ASN A 166 -17.71 12.80 11.25
C ASN A 166 -16.52 13.75 11.34
N CYS A 167 -16.34 14.63 10.37
CA CYS A 167 -15.45 15.77 10.53
C CYS A 167 -15.84 16.54 11.79
N SER A 168 -14.86 16.90 12.61
CA SER A 168 -15.07 17.73 13.81
C SER A 168 -14.43 19.10 13.60
N GLY A 169 -15.10 20.16 14.03
CA GLY A 169 -14.66 21.54 13.82
C GLY A 169 -15.56 22.29 12.84
N ASP A 170 -15.14 23.49 12.46
CA ASP A 170 -15.89 24.32 11.51
C ASP A 170 -15.96 23.68 10.12
N PHE A 171 -16.88 24.12 9.26
CA PHE A 171 -17.11 23.56 7.92
C PHE A 171 -15.84 23.55 7.04
N ASP A 172 -14.92 24.48 7.33
CA ASP A 172 -13.57 24.61 6.80
C ASP A 172 -12.52 23.94 7.71
N SER A 173 -12.82 22.80 8.35
CA SER A 173 -11.85 22.08 9.17
C SER A 173 -10.70 21.59 8.31
N HIS A 174 -9.66 22.42 8.20
CA HIS A 174 -8.43 22.10 7.50
C HIS A 174 -7.67 21.04 8.31
N PRO A 175 -6.90 20.16 7.64
CA PRO A 175 -5.99 19.26 8.35
C PRO A 175 -5.13 20.02 9.36
N ILE A 176 -4.95 19.45 10.56
CA ILE A 176 -4.01 19.93 11.56
C ILE A 176 -2.64 19.35 11.25
N GLY A 177 -1.60 20.18 11.27
CA GLY A 177 -0.22 19.80 11.04
C GLY A 177 0.58 20.92 10.35
N PRO A 178 1.89 20.74 10.09
CA PRO A 178 2.65 19.54 10.40
C PRO A 178 2.87 19.39 11.91
N ALA A 179 2.56 18.22 12.46
CA ALA A 179 2.77 17.90 13.87
C ALA A 179 4.09 17.14 14.04
N LEU A 180 5.11 17.81 14.58
CA LEU A 180 6.44 17.21 14.75
C LEU A 180 6.50 16.21 15.93
N ASN A 181 5.80 16.50 17.03
CA ASN A 181 5.77 15.68 18.24
C ASN A 181 4.32 15.35 18.61
N SER A 182 3.68 14.49 17.83
CA SER A 182 2.36 13.93 18.18
C SER A 182 2.43 12.41 18.27
N TYR A 183 1.47 11.81 18.97
CA TYR A 183 1.41 10.36 19.17
C TYR A 183 -0.02 9.85 18.98
N MET A 184 -0.15 8.53 18.82
CA MET A 184 -1.40 7.80 18.92
C MET A 184 -1.35 6.92 20.16
N HIS A 185 -2.28 7.12 21.08
CA HIS A 185 -2.37 6.36 22.32
C HIS A 185 -3.22 5.11 22.09
N ILE A 186 -2.66 3.94 22.37
CA ILE A 186 -3.34 2.65 22.42
C ILE A 186 -4.24 2.61 23.66
N ARG A 187 -5.55 2.70 23.43
CA ARG A 187 -6.58 2.69 24.48
C ARG A 187 -7.13 1.29 24.72
N GLN A 188 -7.18 0.47 23.67
CA GLN A 188 -7.73 -0.87 23.70
C GLN A 188 -6.94 -1.80 22.78
N GLU A 189 -6.91 -3.08 23.11
CA GLU A 189 -6.31 -4.10 22.25
C GLU A 189 -7.10 -4.27 20.95
N HIS A 190 -6.37 -4.49 19.86
CA HIS A 190 -6.96 -4.81 18.57
C HIS A 190 -5.94 -5.60 17.74
N PRO A 191 -6.33 -6.56 16.88
CA PRO A 191 -5.36 -7.33 16.08
C PRO A 191 -4.44 -6.47 15.20
N VAL A 192 -4.89 -5.27 14.80
CA VAL A 192 -4.07 -4.31 14.04
C VAL A 192 -2.89 -3.76 14.86
N LEU A 193 -3.00 -3.79 16.19
CA LEU A 193 -2.01 -3.28 17.13
C LEU A 193 -1.06 -4.39 17.64
N ASN A 194 -1.15 -5.60 17.09
CA ASN A 194 -0.23 -6.68 17.42
C ASN A 194 1.21 -6.29 17.03
N GLY A 195 2.18 -6.66 17.87
CA GLY A 195 3.59 -6.33 17.63
C GLY A 195 4.07 -5.02 18.25
N PHE A 196 3.19 -4.22 18.84
CA PHE A 196 3.54 -3.01 19.61
C PHE A 196 3.59 -3.27 21.13
N ALA A 197 4.04 -4.45 21.54
CA ALA A 197 4.16 -4.79 22.96
C ALA A 197 5.25 -3.93 23.64
N GLY A 198 5.00 -3.52 24.89
CA GLY A 198 5.94 -2.70 25.66
C GLY A 198 5.79 -1.19 25.46
N THR A 199 4.78 -0.73 24.72
CA THR A 199 4.39 0.68 24.61
C THR A 199 2.88 0.84 24.63
N THR A 200 2.40 2.01 25.04
CA THR A 200 1.02 2.46 24.83
C THR A 200 0.93 3.63 23.84
N LEU A 201 2.07 4.05 23.28
CA LEU A 201 2.18 5.16 22.34
C LEU A 201 2.82 4.70 21.04
N LEU A 202 2.18 5.09 19.94
CA LEU A 202 2.72 5.00 18.58
C LEU A 202 3.02 6.41 18.07
N PRO A 203 3.96 6.60 17.14
CA PRO A 203 4.19 7.91 16.50
C PRO A 203 2.91 8.41 15.83
N GLY A 204 2.63 9.70 15.96
CA GLY A 204 1.49 10.36 15.32
C GLY A 204 1.83 10.81 13.88
N PRO A 205 0.85 10.83 12.97
CA PRO A 205 1.03 11.28 11.60
C PRO A 205 1.38 12.79 11.53
N GLU A 206 2.05 13.22 10.46
CA GLU A 206 2.45 14.62 10.25
C GLU A 206 1.21 15.51 10.11
N PHE A 207 0.19 15.05 9.40
CA PHE A 207 -1.08 15.75 9.25
C PHE A 207 -2.26 14.85 9.62
N ARG A 208 -3.33 15.47 10.13
CA ARG A 208 -4.57 14.76 10.43
C ARG A 208 -5.81 15.62 10.25
N VAL A 209 -6.89 15.01 9.77
CA VAL A 209 -8.21 15.62 9.79
C VAL A 209 -8.80 15.47 11.19
N PRO A 210 -9.27 16.55 11.83
CA PRO A 210 -9.98 16.44 13.09
C PRO A 210 -11.31 15.73 12.89
N VAL A 211 -11.55 14.68 13.69
CA VAL A 211 -12.75 13.86 13.57
C VAL A 211 -13.35 13.48 14.92
N ALA A 212 -14.65 13.19 14.92
CA ALA A 212 -15.36 12.62 16.06
C ALA A 212 -15.94 11.26 15.68
N LEU A 213 -15.89 10.30 16.61
CA LEU A 213 -16.54 9.00 16.45
C LEU A 213 -18.06 9.17 16.33
N ARG A 214 -18.68 8.38 15.44
CA ARG A 214 -20.13 8.16 15.47
C ARG A 214 -20.52 7.36 16.72
N LYS A 215 -21.82 7.37 17.06
CA LYS A 215 -22.32 6.63 18.22
C LYS A 215 -21.99 5.13 18.11
N ASN A 216 -21.64 4.53 19.24
CA ASN A 216 -21.33 3.09 19.42
C ASN A 216 -20.02 2.61 18.78
N GLU A 217 -19.12 3.52 18.41
CA GLU A 217 -17.80 3.17 17.94
C GLU A 217 -16.79 3.08 19.07
N SER A 218 -15.89 2.11 18.97
CA SER A 218 -14.81 1.92 19.93
C SER A 218 -13.63 2.84 19.61
N LEU A 219 -13.03 3.39 20.65
CA LEU A 219 -11.81 4.20 20.56
C LEU A 219 -10.61 3.30 20.89
N GLN A 220 -10.02 2.62 19.90
CA GLN A 220 -8.82 1.79 20.11
C GLN A 220 -7.52 2.59 20.05
N LEU A 221 -7.45 3.59 19.15
CA LEU A 221 -6.35 4.54 19.06
C LEU A 221 -6.90 5.97 19.17
N SER A 222 -6.34 6.77 20.06
CA SER A 222 -6.70 8.19 20.22
C SER A 222 -5.52 9.12 19.96
N VAL A 223 -5.79 10.34 19.50
CA VAL A 223 -4.76 11.35 19.27
C VAL A 223 -4.15 11.82 20.59
N VAL A 224 -2.83 11.94 20.63
CA VAL A 224 -2.10 12.74 21.61
C VAL A 224 -1.61 13.99 20.88
N PRO A 225 -2.16 15.18 21.18
CA PRO A 225 -1.86 16.41 20.44
C PRO A 225 -0.38 16.79 20.47
N GLN A 226 0.01 17.60 19.49
CA GLN A 226 1.37 18.09 19.42
C GLN A 226 1.75 18.92 20.64
N TYR A 227 3.02 18.80 21.06
CA TYR A 227 3.61 19.63 22.11
C TYR A 227 4.97 20.19 21.67
N PRO A 228 5.47 21.27 22.30
CA PRO A 228 6.72 21.91 21.90
C PRO A 228 7.89 20.93 21.87
N SER A 229 8.64 20.93 20.75
CA SER A 229 9.82 20.06 20.56
C SER A 229 11.15 20.75 20.87
N ALA A 230 11.18 22.10 20.79
CA ALA A 230 12.42 22.87 20.82
C ALA A 230 12.99 23.12 22.23
N LEU A 231 12.18 22.97 23.28
CA LEU A 231 12.60 23.19 24.66
C LEU A 231 12.42 21.89 25.45
N PRO A 232 13.51 21.23 25.90
CA PRO A 232 13.43 19.99 26.64
C PRO A 232 12.52 20.06 27.88
N GLU A 233 12.46 21.22 28.55
CA GLU A 233 11.64 21.46 29.74
C GLU A 233 10.14 21.49 29.42
N LEU A 234 9.75 21.67 28.15
CA LEU A 234 8.37 21.68 27.68
C LEU A 234 8.03 20.50 26.75
N ALA A 235 8.97 19.56 26.59
CA ALA A 235 8.85 18.42 25.69
C ALA A 235 8.02 17.27 26.29
N TYR A 236 6.81 17.59 26.74
CA TYR A 236 5.84 16.61 27.23
C TYR A 236 4.42 16.94 26.77
N PRO A 237 3.58 15.92 26.53
CA PRO A 237 2.18 16.12 26.18
C PRO A 237 1.43 16.73 27.36
N ARG A 238 0.75 17.85 27.09
CA ARG A 238 -0.16 18.51 28.06
C ARG A 238 -1.46 17.74 28.23
N GLU A 239 -1.92 17.12 27.14
CA GLU A 239 -3.08 16.26 27.10
C GLU A 239 -2.63 14.90 26.56
N ARG A 240 -2.70 13.87 27.40
CA ARG A 240 -2.26 12.49 27.08
C ARG A 240 -3.41 11.60 26.61
N GLU A 241 -4.63 12.06 26.83
CA GLU A 241 -5.84 11.32 26.59
C GLU A 241 -6.87 12.25 25.96
N THR A 242 -7.22 11.96 24.71
CA THR A 242 -8.31 12.65 24.03
C THR A 242 -9.39 11.62 23.66
N ASN A 243 -10.56 12.13 23.26
CA ASN A 243 -11.60 11.30 22.63
C ASN A 243 -11.56 11.38 21.09
N GLU A 244 -10.55 12.04 20.53
CA GLU A 244 -10.36 12.14 19.08
C GLU A 244 -9.70 10.85 18.56
N PRO A 245 -10.34 10.08 17.67
CA PRO A 245 -9.77 8.84 17.18
C PRO A 245 -8.60 9.10 16.25
N ALA A 246 -7.49 8.39 16.46
CA ALA A 246 -6.35 8.38 15.54
C ALA A 246 -6.44 7.24 14.50
N ALA A 247 -7.27 6.24 14.75
CA ALA A 247 -7.67 5.23 13.80
C ALA A 247 -9.04 4.67 14.20
N VAL A 248 -9.77 4.14 13.23
CA VAL A 248 -11.06 3.47 13.44
C VAL A 248 -11.03 2.11 12.76
N PHE A 249 -11.33 1.06 13.54
CA PHE A 249 -11.37 -0.33 13.08
C PHE A 249 -12.78 -0.88 13.26
N ARG A 250 -13.46 -1.18 12.15
CA ARG A 250 -14.87 -1.57 12.16
C ARG A 250 -15.09 -2.88 11.43
N GLN A 251 -16.07 -3.63 11.90
CA GLN A 251 -16.63 -4.74 11.15
C GLN A 251 -18.08 -4.43 10.79
N VAL A 252 -18.38 -4.45 9.49
CA VAL A 252 -19.71 -4.17 8.93
C VAL A 252 -20.17 -5.43 8.20
N GLY A 253 -20.95 -6.28 8.89
CA GLY A 253 -21.29 -7.61 8.38
C GLY A 253 -20.04 -8.48 8.19
N ALA A 254 -19.80 -8.93 6.95
CA ALA A 254 -18.61 -9.70 6.57
C ALA A 254 -17.38 -8.81 6.26
N SER A 255 -17.60 -7.50 6.09
CA SER A 255 -16.60 -6.54 5.65
C SER A 255 -15.87 -5.91 6.83
N ARG A 256 -14.61 -5.56 6.61
CA ARG A 256 -13.78 -4.83 7.58
C ARG A 256 -13.42 -3.47 7.00
N VAL A 257 -13.48 -2.43 7.82
CA VAL A 257 -13.15 -1.06 7.45
C VAL A 257 -12.08 -0.56 8.40
N VAL A 258 -10.98 -0.07 7.84
CA VAL A 258 -9.94 0.66 8.54
C VAL A 258 -9.92 2.08 8.01
N TYR A 259 -10.02 3.06 8.91
CA TYR A 259 -9.84 4.46 8.55
C TYR A 259 -8.79 5.10 9.45
N PHE A 260 -7.80 5.74 8.84
CA PHE A 260 -6.82 6.58 9.53
C PHE A 260 -7.10 8.04 9.17
N PRO A 261 -7.58 8.89 10.11
CA PRO A 261 -7.79 10.32 9.84
C PRO A 261 -6.50 11.10 9.56
N GLY A 262 -5.33 10.51 9.86
CA GLY A 262 -4.03 11.07 9.54
C GLY A 262 -3.36 10.47 8.31
N ASP A 263 -2.37 11.19 7.80
CA ASP A 263 -1.56 10.80 6.64
C ASP A 263 -0.50 9.76 6.99
N VAL A 264 -0.91 8.64 7.60
CA VAL A 264 -0.02 7.59 8.09
C VAL A 264 0.85 6.98 6.97
N ASP A 265 0.33 6.91 5.75
CA ASP A 265 1.04 6.43 4.57
C ASP A 265 2.16 7.40 4.16
N ARG A 266 1.83 8.66 3.90
CA ARG A 266 2.77 9.73 3.56
C ARG A 266 3.80 9.95 4.68
N THR A 267 3.37 9.90 5.94
CA THR A 267 4.29 10.01 7.08
C THR A 267 5.25 8.83 7.13
N ALA A 268 4.81 7.60 6.83
CA ALA A 268 5.70 6.44 6.71
C ALA A 268 6.78 6.68 5.66
N TRP A 269 6.38 7.14 4.46
CA TRP A 269 7.28 7.43 3.36
C TRP A 269 8.34 8.48 3.71
N ARG A 270 7.91 9.59 4.31
CA ARG A 270 8.80 10.73 4.60
C ARG A 270 9.73 10.50 5.78
N SER A 271 9.24 9.79 6.81
CA SER A 271 10.02 9.56 8.04
C SER A 271 10.86 8.30 7.97
N GLY A 272 10.46 7.29 7.19
CA GLY A 272 11.05 5.95 7.23
C GLY A 272 10.79 5.22 8.56
N ASN A 273 9.82 5.67 9.37
CA ASN A 273 9.55 5.06 10.66
C ASN A 273 8.80 3.72 10.47
N PRO A 274 9.37 2.59 10.94
CA PRO A 274 8.80 1.26 10.72
C PRO A 274 7.47 1.02 11.46
N ASP A 275 7.13 1.81 12.48
CA ASP A 275 5.87 1.63 13.21
C ASP A 275 4.66 1.92 12.30
N PHE A 276 4.77 2.88 11.38
CA PHE A 276 3.68 3.17 10.45
C PHE A 276 3.49 2.05 9.43
N THR A 277 4.57 1.54 8.84
CA THR A 277 4.49 0.47 7.84
C THR A 277 4.02 -0.83 8.47
N HIS A 278 4.46 -1.13 9.70
CA HIS A 278 3.95 -2.25 10.50
C HIS A 278 2.44 -2.07 10.80
N LEU A 279 2.01 -0.89 11.23
CA LEU A 279 0.59 -0.60 11.49
C LEU A 279 -0.28 -0.79 10.23
N ILE A 280 0.17 -0.27 9.09
CA ILE A 280 -0.50 -0.44 7.78
C ILE A 280 -0.52 -1.93 7.40
N GLY A 281 0.60 -2.63 7.54
CA GLY A 281 0.69 -4.06 7.24
C GLY A 281 -0.29 -4.90 8.08
N ASN A 282 -0.37 -4.64 9.38
CA ASN A 282 -1.32 -5.31 10.27
C ASN A 282 -2.79 -4.97 9.91
N ALA A 283 -3.06 -3.72 9.52
CA ALA A 283 -4.37 -3.32 9.02
C ALA A 283 -4.75 -4.14 7.78
N VAL A 284 -3.86 -4.28 6.80
CA VAL A 284 -4.09 -5.09 5.60
C VAL A 284 -4.33 -6.57 5.95
N ARG A 285 -3.51 -7.18 6.83
CA ARG A 285 -3.76 -8.58 7.28
C ARG A 285 -5.11 -8.74 7.96
N TRP A 286 -5.51 -7.74 8.75
CA TRP A 286 -6.81 -7.74 9.39
C TRP A 286 -7.95 -7.62 8.38
N LEU A 287 -7.85 -6.79 7.34
CA LEU A 287 -8.85 -6.75 6.27
C LEU A 287 -9.03 -8.10 5.57
N LEU A 288 -7.94 -8.86 5.41
CA LEU A 288 -7.95 -10.21 4.83
C LEU A 288 -8.51 -11.29 5.76
N ALA A 289 -9.06 -10.93 6.92
CA ALA A 289 -9.78 -11.84 7.82
C ALA A 289 -9.00 -13.11 8.23
N GLY A 290 -7.67 -13.02 8.28
CA GLY A 290 -6.80 -14.16 8.64
C GLY A 290 -6.80 -15.30 7.63
N LYS A 291 -7.39 -15.13 6.43
CA LYS A 291 -7.20 -16.12 5.35
C LYS A 291 -5.80 -15.98 4.78
N GLU A 292 -5.14 -17.10 4.55
CA GLU A 292 -3.86 -17.12 3.87
C GLU A 292 -3.98 -16.52 2.46
N ALA A 293 -2.92 -15.85 2.02
CA ALA A 293 -2.85 -15.32 0.66
C ALA A 293 -2.69 -16.48 -0.33
N SER A 294 -3.36 -16.36 -1.48
CA SER A 294 -3.27 -17.38 -2.55
C SER A 294 -1.83 -17.65 -3.03
N VAL A 295 -0.95 -16.66 -2.84
CA VAL A 295 0.51 -16.81 -3.02
C VAL A 295 1.20 -16.12 -1.85
N SER A 296 2.10 -16.83 -1.19
CA SER A 296 2.95 -16.28 -0.13
C SER A 296 4.42 -16.57 -0.42
N VAL A 297 5.28 -15.57 -0.25
CA VAL A 297 6.73 -15.70 -0.35
C VAL A 297 7.34 -15.23 0.97
N GLU A 298 8.00 -16.13 1.68
CA GLU A 298 8.68 -15.85 2.95
C GLU A 298 10.20 -15.86 2.74
N GLY A 299 10.92 -14.97 3.42
CA GLY A 299 12.37 -14.88 3.34
C GLY A 299 12.89 -13.48 3.63
N LYS A 300 14.22 -13.33 3.63
CA LYS A 300 14.87 -12.02 3.83
C LYS A 300 14.89 -11.21 2.53
N GLY A 301 15.11 -9.91 2.68
CA GLY A 301 15.18 -8.95 1.57
C GLY A 301 13.88 -8.19 1.33
N MET A 302 13.98 -7.16 0.50
CA MET A 302 12.85 -6.38 -0.01
C MET A 302 12.48 -6.92 -1.38
N THR A 303 11.23 -7.37 -1.57
CA THR A 303 10.79 -7.94 -2.84
C THR A 303 9.44 -7.41 -3.26
N GLU A 304 9.30 -7.10 -4.53
CA GLU A 304 7.98 -6.97 -5.17
C GLU A 304 7.60 -8.27 -5.83
N ILE A 305 6.33 -8.66 -5.69
CA ILE A 305 5.84 -9.96 -6.14
C ILE A 305 4.57 -9.75 -6.96
N PHE A 306 4.53 -10.34 -8.15
CA PHE A 306 3.34 -10.41 -8.98
C PHE A 306 3.01 -11.86 -9.27
N ALA A 307 1.74 -12.23 -9.20
CA ALA A 307 1.30 -13.59 -9.50
C ALA A 307 0.18 -13.56 -10.56
N TRP A 308 0.39 -14.28 -11.65
CA TRP A 308 -0.51 -14.31 -12.79
C TRP A 308 -0.89 -15.74 -13.14
N ARG A 309 -2.16 -15.92 -13.49
CA ARG A 309 -2.56 -17.04 -14.35
C ARG A 309 -2.17 -16.69 -15.78
N THR A 310 -1.54 -17.62 -16.46
CA THR A 310 -1.01 -17.47 -17.83
C THR A 310 -1.57 -18.58 -18.72
N GLU A 311 -1.23 -18.56 -20.01
CA GLU A 311 -1.60 -19.65 -20.93
C GLU A 311 -1.13 -21.04 -20.48
N PRO A 312 0.15 -21.24 -20.11
CA PRO A 312 0.66 -22.56 -19.71
C PRO A 312 0.38 -22.91 -18.24
N GLY A 313 0.01 -21.94 -17.39
CA GLY A 313 -0.28 -22.21 -15.98
C GLY A 313 -0.25 -20.97 -15.09
N ILE A 314 0.71 -20.90 -14.17
CA ILE A 314 0.92 -19.77 -13.25
C ILE A 314 2.34 -19.24 -13.44
N ALA A 315 2.49 -17.91 -13.42
CA ALA A 315 3.78 -17.24 -13.37
C ALA A 315 3.87 -16.34 -12.14
N ILE A 316 4.92 -16.51 -11.34
CA ILE A 316 5.21 -15.69 -10.16
C ILE A 316 6.48 -14.90 -10.45
N HIS A 317 6.32 -13.59 -10.59
CA HIS A 317 7.39 -12.64 -10.81
C HIS A 317 7.88 -12.14 -9.45
N ILE A 318 9.19 -12.15 -9.22
CA ILE A 318 9.80 -11.66 -7.99
C ILE A 318 10.94 -10.73 -8.38
N LEU A 319 10.80 -9.45 -8.04
CA LEU A 319 11.84 -8.45 -8.20
C LEU A 319 12.53 -8.25 -6.85
N ASN A 320 13.86 -8.27 -6.84
CA ASN A 320 14.65 -8.00 -5.67
C ASN A 320 15.02 -6.51 -5.59
N TYR A 321 14.39 -5.80 -4.66
CA TYR A 321 14.67 -4.40 -4.34
C TYR A 321 15.63 -4.22 -3.17
N THR A 322 16.26 -5.29 -2.70
CA THR A 322 17.23 -5.22 -1.60
C THR A 322 18.42 -4.37 -2.01
N ASN A 323 18.46 -3.14 -1.52
CA ASN A 323 19.53 -2.20 -1.80
C ASN A 323 19.56 -1.08 -0.74
N PRO A 324 20.73 -0.63 -0.28
CA PRO A 324 20.83 0.56 0.57
C PRO A 324 20.21 1.83 -0.04
N ASN A 325 20.10 1.89 -1.37
CA ASN A 325 19.49 2.98 -2.13
C ASN A 325 18.13 2.60 -2.75
N MET A 326 17.37 1.67 -2.15
CA MET A 326 16.10 1.15 -2.71
C MET A 326 15.14 2.25 -3.19
N THR A 327 15.03 3.37 -2.47
CA THR A 327 14.16 4.51 -2.81
C THR A 327 14.80 5.53 -3.75
N ARG A 328 15.94 5.21 -4.37
CA ARG A 328 16.68 6.07 -5.32
C ARG A 328 16.73 5.43 -6.70
N SER A 329 16.79 6.26 -7.73
CA SER A 329 16.74 5.81 -9.14
C SER A 329 17.99 5.08 -9.64
N LEU A 330 19.12 5.13 -8.93
CA LEU A 330 20.39 4.56 -9.38
C LEU A 330 20.83 3.39 -8.47
N VAL A 331 20.82 2.20 -9.05
CA VAL A 331 21.35 0.98 -8.44
C VAL A 331 22.86 0.92 -8.64
N ARG A 332 23.62 0.74 -7.55
CA ARG A 332 25.08 0.68 -7.58
C ARG A 332 25.62 -0.75 -7.67
N GLU A 333 24.93 -1.66 -7.01
CA GLU A 333 25.28 -3.07 -6.86
C GLU A 333 23.99 -3.87 -6.66
N LEU A 334 23.99 -5.13 -7.10
CA LEU A 334 22.89 -6.07 -6.88
C LEU A 334 23.22 -6.89 -5.62
N TYR A 335 22.25 -7.04 -4.72
CA TYR A 335 22.43 -7.78 -3.47
C TYR A 335 21.55 -9.03 -3.48
N PRO A 336 22.07 -10.20 -3.85
CA PRO A 336 21.28 -11.42 -3.93
C PRO A 336 20.62 -11.78 -2.61
N ILE A 337 19.38 -12.28 -2.69
CA ILE A 337 18.59 -12.72 -1.53
C ILE A 337 18.23 -14.20 -1.67
N GLY A 338 18.04 -14.88 -0.55
CA GLY A 338 17.59 -16.28 -0.53
C GLY A 338 18.10 -17.05 0.69
N PRO A 339 17.59 -18.28 0.91
CA PRO A 339 16.49 -18.89 0.18
C PRO A 339 15.15 -18.18 0.46
N LEU A 340 14.23 -18.24 -0.52
CA LEU A 340 12.84 -17.80 -0.36
C LEU A 340 11.91 -19.01 -0.39
N HIS A 341 10.98 -19.07 0.56
CA HIS A 341 10.00 -20.14 0.69
C HIS A 341 8.68 -19.70 0.06
N VAL A 342 8.20 -20.42 -0.94
CA VAL A 342 7.00 -20.06 -1.69
C VAL A 342 5.90 -21.06 -1.44
N LYS A 343 4.69 -20.56 -1.18
CA LYS A 343 3.45 -21.35 -1.14
C LYS A 343 2.47 -20.76 -2.14
N VAL A 344 1.81 -21.63 -2.90
CA VAL A 344 0.88 -21.27 -3.98
C VAL A 344 -0.36 -22.15 -3.88
N ASP A 345 -1.51 -21.54 -3.74
CA ASP A 345 -2.79 -22.22 -3.83
C ASP A 345 -3.12 -22.51 -5.29
N ILE A 346 -3.30 -23.79 -5.60
CA ILE A 346 -3.62 -24.28 -6.93
C ILE A 346 -5.14 -24.34 -7.10
N PRO A 347 -5.69 -23.68 -8.13
CA PRO A 347 -7.12 -23.73 -8.41
C PRO A 347 -7.62 -25.17 -8.62
N GLU A 348 -8.87 -25.43 -8.24
CA GLU A 348 -9.49 -26.74 -8.40
C GLU A 348 -9.47 -27.18 -9.87
N GLY A 349 -9.07 -28.44 -10.10
CA GLY A 349 -8.95 -29.03 -11.44
C GLY A 349 -7.61 -28.78 -12.15
N GLN A 350 -6.75 -27.89 -11.65
CA GLN A 350 -5.43 -27.67 -12.25
C GLN A 350 -4.39 -28.66 -11.69
N LYS A 351 -3.62 -29.29 -12.57
CA LYS A 351 -2.48 -30.14 -12.21
C LYS A 351 -1.20 -29.40 -12.59
N ILE A 352 -0.31 -29.24 -11.63
CA ILE A 352 1.04 -28.73 -11.87
C ILE A 352 1.97 -29.94 -11.98
N ALA A 353 2.58 -30.10 -13.14
CA ALA A 353 3.57 -31.12 -13.44
C ALA A 353 5.00 -30.62 -13.19
N SER A 354 5.24 -29.31 -13.31
CA SER A 354 6.59 -28.74 -13.12
C SER A 354 6.58 -27.37 -12.46
N VAL A 355 7.67 -27.07 -11.73
CA VAL A 355 7.99 -25.74 -11.22
C VAL A 355 9.39 -25.38 -11.72
N ARG A 356 9.52 -24.25 -12.42
CA ARG A 356 10.78 -23.85 -13.07
C ARG A 356 11.11 -22.39 -12.80
N ALA A 357 12.35 -22.13 -12.38
CA ALA A 357 12.94 -20.81 -12.33
C ALA A 357 13.46 -20.44 -13.73
N LEU A 358 12.83 -19.47 -14.38
CA LEU A 358 13.06 -19.16 -15.80
C LEU A 358 14.36 -18.40 -16.04
N ARG A 359 14.80 -17.55 -15.09
CA ARG A 359 16.05 -16.80 -15.16
C ARG A 359 17.24 -17.68 -14.78
N PHE A 360 17.15 -18.44 -13.69
CA PHE A 360 18.16 -19.46 -13.35
C PHE A 360 18.21 -20.63 -14.33
N GLY A 361 17.11 -20.90 -15.04
CA GLY A 361 17.01 -21.99 -16.00
C GLY A 361 16.96 -23.38 -15.34
N GLN A 362 16.49 -23.47 -14.09
CA GLN A 362 16.48 -24.71 -13.31
C GLN A 362 15.06 -25.14 -12.92
N SER A 363 14.83 -26.45 -12.90
CA SER A 363 13.63 -27.03 -12.30
C SER A 363 13.77 -27.05 -10.78
N LEU A 364 12.72 -26.64 -10.08
CA LEU A 364 12.67 -26.63 -8.62
C LEU A 364 11.92 -27.88 -8.12
N VAL A 365 12.42 -28.47 -7.05
CA VAL A 365 11.70 -29.53 -6.35
C VAL A 365 10.54 -28.89 -5.59
N PHE A 366 9.33 -29.41 -5.79
CA PHE A 366 8.14 -28.93 -5.11
C PHE A 366 7.39 -30.06 -4.41
N LYS A 367 6.66 -29.71 -3.36
CA LYS A 367 5.79 -30.61 -2.61
C LYS A 367 4.35 -30.15 -2.79
N ARG A 368 3.43 -31.12 -2.90
CA ARG A 368 1.99 -30.85 -2.89
C ARG A 368 1.40 -31.22 -1.53
N ALA A 369 0.73 -30.27 -0.90
CA ALA A 369 0.00 -30.45 0.35
C ALA A 369 -1.48 -30.06 0.10
N GLY A 370 -2.32 -31.03 -0.24
CA GLY A 370 -3.71 -30.76 -0.62
C GLY A 370 -3.83 -29.94 -1.90
N SER A 371 -4.44 -28.75 -1.78
CA SER A 371 -4.57 -27.75 -2.87
C SER A 371 -3.35 -26.84 -2.99
N GLN A 372 -2.38 -26.91 -2.09
CA GLN A 372 -1.23 -26.01 -2.08
C GLN A 372 0.03 -26.69 -2.63
N ILE A 373 0.84 -25.91 -3.34
CA ILE A 373 2.20 -26.27 -3.75
C ILE A 373 3.21 -25.44 -2.99
N GLN A 374 4.29 -26.09 -2.55
CA GLN A 374 5.37 -25.48 -1.80
C GLN A 374 6.72 -25.80 -2.45
N PHE A 375 7.58 -24.79 -2.58
CA PHE A 375 8.94 -24.94 -3.11
C PHE A 375 9.85 -23.82 -2.61
N ASP A 376 11.16 -24.03 -2.74
CA ASP A 376 12.17 -23.06 -2.35
C ASP A 376 12.86 -22.47 -3.58
N ILE A 377 13.05 -21.16 -3.57
CA ILE A 377 13.90 -20.45 -4.53
C ILE A 377 15.26 -20.23 -3.85
N PRO A 378 16.36 -20.81 -4.35
CA PRO A 378 17.63 -20.82 -3.64
C PRO A 378 18.23 -19.43 -3.49
N THR A 379 18.14 -18.61 -4.54
CA THR A 379 18.63 -17.24 -4.56
C THR A 379 17.88 -16.44 -5.64
N ILE A 380 17.85 -15.12 -5.53
CA ILE A 380 17.40 -14.17 -6.55
C ILE A 380 18.37 -13.00 -6.54
N GLU A 381 18.98 -12.69 -7.68
CA GLU A 381 19.90 -11.56 -7.82
C GLU A 381 19.14 -10.25 -8.02
N ASP A 382 18.47 -10.09 -9.17
CA ASP A 382 17.68 -8.90 -9.52
C ASP A 382 16.20 -9.24 -9.79
N TYR A 383 15.95 -10.29 -10.57
CA TYR A 383 14.61 -10.65 -11.03
C TYR A 383 14.51 -12.13 -11.38
N GLU A 384 13.43 -12.78 -10.95
CA GLU A 384 13.13 -14.15 -11.30
C GLU A 384 11.63 -14.31 -11.62
N VAL A 385 11.32 -15.22 -12.53
CA VAL A 385 9.97 -15.70 -12.82
C VAL A 385 9.91 -17.18 -12.55
N ILE A 386 9.04 -17.58 -11.63
CA ILE A 386 8.74 -18.99 -11.39
C ILE A 386 7.51 -19.39 -12.19
N ALA A 387 7.71 -20.27 -13.16
CA ALA A 387 6.63 -20.88 -13.92
C ALA A 387 6.16 -22.17 -13.24
N LEU A 388 4.85 -22.30 -13.06
CA LEU A 388 4.19 -23.54 -12.64
C LEU A 388 3.28 -23.98 -13.80
N THR A 389 3.56 -25.15 -14.37
CA THR A 389 2.84 -25.71 -15.54
C THR A 389 2.26 -27.07 -15.25
#